data_AF-A0A2T5RI21-F1
#
_entry.id   AF-A0A2T5RI21-F1
#
_cell.length_a   1.000
_cell.length_b   1.000
_cell.length_c   1.000
_cell.angle_alpha   90.00
_cell.angle_beta   90.00
_cell.angle_gamma   90.00
#
_symmetry.space_group_name_H-M   'P 1'
#
loop_
_entity.id
_entity.type
_entity.pdbx_description
1 polymer ?
#
loop_
_entity_poly.entity_id
_entity_poly.type
_entity_poly.pdbx_seq_one_letter_code
_entity_poly.pdbx_strand_id
1 'polypeptide(L)' 'MSNNTVDSAQNWVIKKRKELLEKEIVVENDENYIFKKDYLFSSSSTAAAVVMGRNANGLREWKLKNGMTLKEFEQPNEE' A
#
# COMPACT_ATOMS: atom_id res chain seq x y z
N MET A 1 0.17 -8.06 0.52
CA MET A 1 1.31 -7.14 0.34
C MET A 1 2.41 -7.92 -0.35
N SER A 2 3.00 -7.37 -1.41
CA SER A 2 4.04 -8.06 -2.20
C SER A 2 5.23 -8.41 -1.32
N ASN A 3 5.79 -9.62 -1.41
CA ASN A 3 6.96 -9.99 -0.60
C ASN A 3 8.24 -9.23 -1.02
N ASN A 4 8.27 -8.70 -2.23
CA ASN A 4 9.46 -8.03 -2.76
C ASN A 4 9.42 -6.50 -2.64
N THR A 5 10.58 -5.88 -2.39
CA THR A 5 10.80 -4.43 -2.52
C THR A 5 11.76 -4.18 -3.67
N VAL A 6 11.54 -3.12 -4.45
CA VAL A 6 12.45 -2.73 -5.54
C VAL A 6 13.53 -1.79 -5.02
N ASP A 7 14.69 -1.74 -5.67
CA ASP A 7 15.80 -0.84 -5.28
C ASP A 7 15.42 0.65 -5.31
N SER A 8 14.42 1.02 -6.11
CA SER A 8 13.86 2.38 -6.17
C SER A 8 12.84 2.69 -5.07
N ALA A 9 12.55 1.73 -4.19
CA ALA A 9 11.70 1.97 -3.02
C ALA A 9 12.41 2.91 -2.06
N GLN A 10 11.70 3.92 -1.58
CA GLN A 10 12.29 4.83 -0.60
C GLN A 10 12.54 4.11 0.74
N ASN A 11 13.63 4.50 1.41
CA ASN A 11 14.02 3.92 2.70
C ASN A 11 12.90 3.95 3.76
N TRP A 12 12.03 4.96 3.73
CA TRP A 12 10.89 5.04 4.66
C TRP A 12 9.86 3.93 4.42
N VAL A 13 9.66 3.46 3.17
CA VAL A 13 8.74 2.36 2.84
C VAL A 13 9.26 1.07 3.46
N ILE A 14 10.56 0.80 3.29
CA ILE A 14 11.22 -0.39 3.85
C ILE A 14 11.13 -0.35 5.38
N LYS A 15 11.46 0.81 6.00
CA LYS A 15 11.37 1.00 7.45
C LYS A 15 9.94 0.79 7.96
N LYS A 16 8.94 1.30 7.23
CA LYS A 16 7.53 1.17 7.64
C LYS A 16 7.04 -0.27 7.57
N ARG A 17 7.44 -1.01 6.53
CA ARG A 17 7.12 -2.44 6.40
C ARG A 17 7.73 -3.26 7.54
N LYS A 18 9.00 -3.00 7.90
CA LYS A 18 9.64 -3.61 9.07
C LYS A 18 8.90 -3.30 10.36
N GLU A 19 8.52 -2.04 10.59
CA GLU A 19 7.73 -1.64 11.77
C GLU A 19 6.39 -2.39 11.86
N LEU A 20 5.71 -2.60 10.73
CA LEU A 20 4.43 -3.33 10.69
C LEU A 20 4.60 -4.83 10.97
N LEU A 21 5.71 -5.42 10.52
CA LEU A 21 6.09 -6.80 10.83
C LEU A 21 6.43 -6.95 12.32
N GLU A 22 7.26 -6.06 12.86
CA GLU A 22 7.62 -6.04 14.29
C GLU A 22 6.41 -5.88 15.21
N LYS A 23 5.39 -5.12 14.78
CA LYS A 23 4.14 -4.93 15.52
C LYS A 23 3.12 -6.07 15.35
N GLU A 24 3.47 -7.11 14.60
CA GLU A 24 2.57 -8.21 14.21
C GLU A 24 1.24 -7.72 13.59
N ILE A 25 1.28 -6.55 12.95
CA ILE A 25 0.16 -6.01 12.17
C ILE A 25 0.15 -6.69 10.80
N VAL A 26 1.34 -6.90 10.25
CA VAL A 26 1.58 -7.68 9.04
C VAL A 26 2.34 -8.93 9.43
N VAL A 27 1.99 -10.06 8.84
CA VAL A 27 2.69 -11.33 9.02
C VAL A 27 3.09 -11.88 7.66
N GLU A 28 4.23 -12.57 7.61
CA GLU A 28 4.65 -13.31 6.43
C GLU A 28 3.89 -14.64 6.37
N ASN A 29 3.30 -14.94 5.22
CA ASN A 29 2.60 -16.19 4.96
C ASN A 29 3.09 -16.76 3.63
N ASP A 30 4.01 -17.73 3.72
CA ASP A 30 4.72 -18.38 2.62
C ASP A 30 5.35 -17.40 1.62
N GLU A 31 4.57 -16.95 0.63
CA GLU A 31 5.01 -16.10 -0.48
C GLU A 31 4.50 -14.66 -0.40
N ASN A 32 3.67 -14.33 0.60
CA ASN A 32 3.01 -13.03 0.69
C ASN A 32 2.95 -12.48 2.11
N TYR A 33 2.90 -11.15 2.23
CA TYR A 33 2.62 -10.47 3.49
C TYR A 33 1.12 -10.22 3.65
N ILE A 34 0.55 -10.62 4.79
CA ILE A 34 -0.88 -10.50 5.11
C ILE A 34 -1.07 -9.56 6.29
N PHE A 35 -2.03 -8.66 6.21
CA PHE A 35 -2.44 -7.84 7.36
C PHE A 35 -3.29 -8.69 8.30
N LYS A 36 -2.77 -8.93 9.51
CA LYS A 36 -3.45 -9.65 10.60
C LYS A 36 -4.36 -8.72 11.42
N LYS A 37 -4.06 -7.41 11.39
CA LYS A 37 -4.82 -6.37 12.10
C LYS A 37 -5.10 -5.22 11.14
N ASP A 38 -6.24 -4.56 11.35
CA ASP A 38 -6.57 -3.33 10.63
C ASP A 38 -5.54 -2.24 10.96
N TYR A 39 -5.08 -1.54 9.93
CA TYR A 39 -4.10 -0.47 10.07
C TYR A 39 -4.50 0.74 9.25
N LEU A 40 -4.67 1.87 9.94
CA LEU A 40 -4.96 3.15 9.31
C LEU A 40 -3.66 3.84 8.90
N PHE A 41 -3.47 4.02 7.59
CA PHE A 41 -2.37 4.81 7.06
C PHE A 41 -2.70 6.30 7.06
N SER A 42 -1.68 7.14 7.12
CA SER A 42 -1.82 8.60 7.06
C SER A 42 -2.31 9.11 5.70
N SER A 43 -2.13 8.33 4.63
CA SER A 43 -2.64 8.64 3.29
C SER A 43 -2.81 7.39 2.44
N SER A 44 -3.63 7.50 1.39
CA SER A 44 -3.84 6.43 0.39
C SER A 44 -2.55 6.07 -0.36
N SER A 45 -1.69 7.05 -0.66
CA SER A 45 -0.38 6.83 -1.30
C SER A 45 0.60 6.11 -0.36
N THR A 46 0.60 6.45 0.93
CA THR A 46 1.42 5.74 1.92
C THR A 46 1.01 4.27 2.00
N ALA A 47 -0.31 4.00 2.03
CA ALA A 47 -0.83 2.64 2.02
C ALA A 47 -0.39 1.87 0.77
N ALA A 48 -0.57 2.48 -0.42
CA ALA A 48 -0.19 1.85 -1.69
C ALA A 48 1.31 1.54 -1.73
N ALA A 49 2.16 2.48 -1.31
CA ALA A 49 3.60 2.30 -1.35
C ALA A 49 4.06 1.14 -0.45
N VAL A 50 3.48 1.05 0.75
CA VAL A 50 3.76 -0.02 1.71
C VAL A 50 3.29 -1.37 1.19
N VAL A 51 2.06 -1.45 0.65
CA VAL A 51 1.48 -2.70 0.13
C VAL A 51 2.23 -3.20 -1.10
N MET A 52 2.63 -2.29 -2.00
CA MET A 52 3.31 -2.61 -3.26
C MET A 52 4.82 -2.79 -3.10
N GLY A 53 5.43 -2.25 -2.03
CA GLY A 53 6.88 -2.32 -1.82
C GLY A 53 7.69 -1.37 -2.71
N ARG A 54 7.08 -0.30 -3.22
CA ARG A 54 7.68 0.70 -4.12
C ARG A 54 7.02 2.07 -3.93
N ASN A 55 7.53 3.12 -4.57
CA ASN A 55 6.74 4.35 -4.70
C ASN A 55 5.47 4.08 -5.51
N ALA A 56 4.32 4.47 -4.97
CA ALA A 56 3.02 4.20 -5.57
C ALA A 56 2.09 5.40 -5.35
N ASN A 57 1.28 5.71 -6.37
CA ASN A 57 0.28 6.77 -6.29
C ASN A 57 -1.05 6.15 -5.86
N GLY A 58 -1.46 6.39 -4.62
CA GLY A 58 -2.67 5.79 -4.05
C GLY A 58 -3.92 6.06 -4.87
N LEU A 59 -4.06 7.27 -5.43
CA LEU A 59 -5.24 7.63 -6.21
C LEU A 59 -5.39 6.77 -7.48
N ARG A 60 -4.30 6.30 -8.07
CA ARG A 60 -4.33 5.46 -9.29
C ARG A 60 -4.29 3.96 -9.01
N GLU A 61 -3.63 3.57 -7.92
CA GLU A 61 -3.38 2.17 -7.57
C GLU A 61 -4.59 1.54 -6.88
N TRP A 62 -5.32 2.31 -6.06
CA TRP A 62 -6.55 1.83 -5.45
C TRP A 62 -7.69 1.87 -6.45
N LYS A 63 -8.40 0.73 -6.58
CA LYS A 63 -9.55 0.58 -7.47
C LYS A 63 -10.76 0.05 -6.71
N LEU A 64 -11.91 0.59 -7.04
CA LEU A 64 -13.21 0.09 -6.62
C LEU A 64 -13.53 -1.23 -7.34
N LYS A 65 -14.55 -1.94 -6.85
CA LYS A 65 -15.00 -3.22 -7.43
C LYS A 65 -15.40 -3.11 -8.90
N ASN A 66 -15.81 -1.93 -9.35
CA ASN A 66 -16.18 -1.62 -10.73
C ASN A 66 -14.97 -1.28 -11.63
N GLY A 67 -13.73 -1.33 -11.11
CA GLY A 67 -12.50 -1.01 -11.84
C GLY A 67 -12.12 0.48 -11.84
N MET A 68 -12.99 1.36 -11.35
CA MET A 68 -12.74 2.80 -11.22
C MET A 68 -11.64 3.06 -10.20
N THR A 69 -10.68 3.90 -10.54
CA THR A 69 -9.61 4.31 -9.64
C THR A 69 -10.13 5.25 -8.55
N LEU A 70 -9.41 5.30 -7.43
CA LEU A 70 -9.73 6.22 -6.34
C LEU A 70 -9.70 7.69 -6.81
N LYS A 71 -8.82 8.03 -7.77
CA LYS A 71 -8.76 9.37 -8.39
C LYS A 71 -10.11 9.71 -9.03
N GLU A 72 -10.60 8.84 -9.91
CA GLU A 72 -11.86 9.07 -10.61
C GLU A 72 -13.02 9.16 -9.62
N PHE A 73 -12.99 8.37 -8.54
CA PHE A 73 -14.04 8.39 -7.52
C PHE A 73 -14.05 9.69 -6.70
N GLU A 74 -12.90 10.21 -6.31
CA GLU A 74 -12.79 11.47 -5.57
C GLU A 74 -12.99 12.71 -6.47
N GLN A 75 -12.60 12.61 -7.74
CA GLN A 75 -12.73 13.68 -8.74
C GLN A 75 -13.50 13.17 -9.96
N PRO A 76 -14.83 12.96 -9.85
CA PRO A 76 -15.62 12.50 -10.99
C PRO A 76 -15.71 13.53 -12.13
N ASN A 77 -15.38 14.80 -11.87
CA ASN A 77 -15.48 15.92 -12.81
C ASN A 77 -14.16 16.72 -12.87
N GLU A 78 -13.16 16.24 -13.61
CA GLU A 78 -12.16 17.13 -14.23
C GLU A 78 -12.55 17.24 -15.71
N GLU A 79 -13.40 18.22 -16.04
CA GLU A 79 -13.59 18.73 -17.41
C GLU A 79 -12.44 19.67 -17.81
#